data_AF-A0A350HYQ8-F1
#
_entry.id   AF-A0A350HYQ8-F1
#
_cell.length_a   1.000
_cell.length_b   1.000
_cell.length_c   1.000
_cell.angle_alpha   90.00
_cell.angle_beta   90.00
_cell.angle_gamma   90.00
#
_symmetry.space_group_name_H-M   'P 1'
#
loop_
_entity.id
_entity.type
_entity.pdbx_description
1 polymer ?
#
loop_
_entity_poly.entity_id
_entity_poly.type
_entity_poly.pdbx_seq_one_letter_code
_entity_poly.pdbx_strand_id
1 'polypeptide(L)'
;MINEYVERVVNLIPEDSHRLYQISYKDACDLVLSGDPEAVSQIDGSYALLAKEGKTVRMARSLDRPMRYFLAKREEGPALIVADRMDTIKEWLVQEGFEDQFHPSYTRMVPAHYVVEIQLIGCPDPDPIYKRFFDPQKNTQSSNLEKIGRQYIGALAEEIAKWISTVPSKEPIGVCFSGGIDSGAVFLTTQHVMQSMGAQLSRLKAFTLNFGNGE
;
A
#
# COMPACT_ATOMS: atom_id res chain seq x y z
N MET A 1 -27.25 -25.17 21.50
CA MET A 1 -25.85 -25.37 21.09
C MET A 1 -25.41 -24.10 20.39
N ILE A 2 -24.39 -23.42 20.91
CA ILE A 2 -23.81 -22.26 20.24
C ILE A 2 -22.90 -22.85 19.17
N ASN A 3 -23.30 -22.79 17.90
CA ASN A 3 -22.38 -23.08 16.80
C ASN A 3 -21.33 -21.98 16.83
N GLU A 4 -20.11 -22.30 17.27
CA GLU A 4 -18.97 -21.42 17.04
C GLU A 4 -18.68 -21.44 15.54
N TYR A 5 -19.10 -20.37 14.85
CA TYR A 5 -18.77 -20.15 13.46
C TYR A 5 -17.25 -20.10 13.29
N VAL A 6 -16.71 -20.83 12.32
CA VAL A 6 -15.28 -20.82 11.99
C VAL A 6 -15.03 -19.66 11.02
N GLU A 7 -14.67 -18.51 11.59
CA GLU A 7 -14.34 -17.29 10.85
C GLU A 7 -13.00 -17.45 10.11
N ARG A 8 -13.02 -17.42 8.78
CA ARG A 8 -11.84 -17.58 7.91
C ARG A 8 -11.41 -16.22 7.35
N VAL A 9 -10.15 -15.86 7.54
CA VAL A 9 -9.53 -14.70 6.88
C VAL A 9 -8.49 -15.20 5.91
N VAL A 10 -8.59 -14.76 4.66
CA VAL A 10 -7.70 -15.15 3.58
C VAL A 10 -7.00 -13.89 3.07
N ASN A 11 -5.72 -13.76 3.40
CA ASN A 11 -4.88 -12.70 2.88
C ASN A 11 -4.14 -13.21 1.63
N LEU A 12 -4.49 -12.67 0.47
CA LEU A 12 -3.88 -12.99 -0.83
C LEU A 12 -2.79 -11.98 -1.21
N ILE A 13 -2.47 -11.01 -0.33
CA ILE A 13 -1.38 -10.05 -0.54
C ILE A 13 -0.08 -10.68 -0.07
N PRO A 14 0.92 -10.90 -0.95
CA PRO A 14 2.19 -11.50 -0.58
C PRO A 14 2.98 -10.66 0.43
N GLU A 15 3.60 -11.28 1.42
CA GLU A 15 4.39 -10.57 2.45
C GLU A 15 5.58 -9.82 1.84
N ASP A 16 6.24 -10.39 0.83
CA ASP A 16 7.40 -9.82 0.13
C ASP A 16 7.04 -8.68 -0.84
N SER A 17 5.74 -8.43 -1.06
CA SER A 17 5.28 -7.34 -1.93
C SER A 17 5.36 -5.96 -1.26
N HIS A 18 5.62 -5.91 0.05
CA HIS A 18 5.72 -4.70 0.85
C HIS A 18 7.13 -4.12 0.80
N ARG A 19 7.24 -2.79 0.86
CA ARG A 19 8.51 -2.09 1.08
C ARG A 19 8.41 -1.33 2.39
N LEU A 20 8.78 -1.98 3.47
CA LEU A 20 8.77 -1.42 4.81
C LEU A 20 10.19 -0.92 5.15
N TYR A 21 10.28 0.28 5.69
CA TYR A 21 11.56 0.85 6.13
C TYR A 21 11.71 0.70 7.64
N GLN A 22 12.87 0.20 8.08
CA GLN A 22 13.28 0.11 9.50
C GLN A 22 12.42 -0.78 10.42
N ILE A 23 11.38 -1.44 9.90
CA ILE A 23 10.47 -2.32 10.64
C ILE A 23 10.26 -3.64 9.92
N SER A 24 10.05 -4.73 10.66
CA SER A 24 9.72 -6.02 10.07
C SER A 24 8.24 -6.08 9.65
N TYR A 25 7.90 -6.99 8.73
CA TYR A 25 6.50 -7.23 8.34
C TYR A 25 5.63 -7.57 9.56
N LYS A 26 6.14 -8.41 10.47
CA LYS A 26 5.44 -8.81 11.68
C LYS A 26 5.15 -7.63 12.59
N ASP A 27 6.17 -6.82 12.90
CA ASP A 27 6.00 -5.67 13.79
C ASP A 27 5.04 -4.63 13.17
N ALA A 28 5.09 -4.45 11.84
CA ALA A 28 4.14 -3.58 11.15
C ALA A 28 2.70 -4.12 11.24
N CYS A 29 2.51 -5.43 11.10
CA CYS A 29 1.21 -6.08 11.34
C CYS A 29 0.76 -5.93 12.79
N ASP A 30 1.66 -6.00 13.78
CA ASP A 30 1.33 -5.79 15.20
C ASP A 30 0.88 -4.35 15.47
N LEU A 31 1.49 -3.36 14.82
CA LEU A 31 1.04 -1.96 14.88
C LEU A 31 -0.36 -1.80 14.27
N VAL A 32 -0.64 -2.42 13.12
CA VAL A 32 -1.99 -2.43 12.53
C VAL A 32 -2.98 -3.16 13.44
N LEU A 33 -2.53 -4.25 14.06
CA LEU A 33 -3.33 -5.03 14.99
C LEU A 33 -3.70 -4.22 16.22
N SER A 34 -2.90 -3.26 16.67
CA SER A 34 -3.25 -2.41 17.81
C SER A 34 -4.53 -1.58 17.58
N GLY A 35 -4.81 -1.24 16.33
CA GLY A 35 -5.92 -0.37 15.96
C GLY A 35 -5.73 1.11 16.34
N ASP A 36 -4.54 1.47 16.82
CA ASP A 36 -4.16 2.82 17.19
C ASP A 36 -3.64 3.61 15.96
N PRO A 37 -4.34 4.69 15.55
CA PRO A 37 -3.90 5.51 14.43
C PRO A 37 -2.51 6.12 14.63
N GLU A 38 -2.12 6.48 15.86
CA GLU A 38 -0.80 7.07 16.11
C GLU A 38 0.30 6.05 15.86
N ALA A 39 0.16 4.83 16.39
CA ALA A 39 1.06 3.72 16.13
C ALA A 39 1.17 3.38 14.63
N VAL A 40 0.04 3.28 13.92
CA VAL A 40 0.01 2.94 12.48
C VAL A 40 0.64 4.05 11.62
N SER A 41 0.50 5.32 12.03
CA SER A 41 1.09 6.46 11.31
C SER A 41 2.63 6.42 11.25
N GLN A 42 3.27 5.63 12.14
CA GLN A 42 4.73 5.48 12.18
C GLN A 42 5.24 4.45 11.16
N ILE A 43 4.37 3.69 10.50
CA ILE A 43 4.78 2.71 9.49
C ILE A 43 5.21 3.48 8.24
N ASP A 44 6.51 3.52 7.99
CA ASP A 44 7.11 4.14 6.81
C ASP A 44 7.29 3.12 5.68
N GLY A 45 6.83 3.47 4.48
CA GLY A 45 6.98 2.68 3.28
C GLY A 45 5.72 2.50 2.43
N SER A 46 5.77 1.49 1.57
CA SER A 46 4.72 1.12 0.61
C SER A 46 4.13 -0.24 1.01
N TYR A 47 2.89 -0.25 1.50
CA TYR A 47 2.30 -1.44 2.13
C TYR A 47 0.78 -1.58 2.02
N ALA A 48 0.28 -2.82 2.16
CA ALA A 48 -1.13 -3.16 2.30
C ALA A 48 -1.27 -4.30 3.33
N LEU A 49 -1.30 -3.93 4.61
CA LEU A 49 -1.16 -4.83 5.75
C LEU A 49 -2.52 -5.29 6.27
N LEU A 50 -2.57 -6.55 6.70
CA LEU A 50 -3.71 -7.18 7.37
C LEU A 50 -3.24 -7.85 8.65
N ALA A 51 -3.98 -7.66 9.73
CA ALA A 51 -3.77 -8.37 10.98
C ALA A 51 -5.12 -8.84 11.55
N LYS A 52 -5.09 -9.94 12.30
CA LYS A 52 -6.28 -10.55 12.91
C LYS A 52 -5.98 -10.99 14.34
N GLU A 53 -6.90 -10.67 15.26
CA GLU A 53 -6.94 -11.22 16.61
C GLU A 53 -8.37 -11.61 16.96
N GLY A 54 -8.58 -12.90 17.24
CA GLY A 54 -9.92 -13.46 17.43
C GLY A 54 -10.81 -13.17 16.22
N LYS A 55 -11.87 -12.38 16.45
CA LYS A 55 -12.87 -11.96 15.45
C LYS A 55 -12.58 -10.60 14.82
N THR A 56 -11.60 -9.89 15.34
CA THR A 56 -11.23 -8.55 14.88
C THR A 56 -10.22 -8.69 13.75
N VAL A 57 -10.54 -8.11 12.59
CA VAL A 57 -9.61 -7.94 11.48
C VAL A 57 -9.32 -6.46 11.32
N ARG A 58 -8.05 -6.09 11.27
CA ARG A 58 -7.59 -4.73 11.01
C ARG A 58 -6.76 -4.69 9.74
N MET A 59 -7.00 -3.68 8.92
CA MET A 59 -6.35 -3.47 7.64
C MET A 59 -5.88 -2.02 7.53
N ALA A 60 -4.69 -1.81 7.00
CA ALA A 60 -4.15 -0.48 6.73
C ALA A 60 -3.30 -0.51 5.47
N ARG A 61 -3.36 0.55 4.67
CA ARG A 61 -2.61 0.63 3.42
C ARG A 61 -2.03 2.03 3.16
N SER A 62 -0.85 2.06 2.54
CA SER A 62 -0.23 3.28 2.03
C SER A 62 -0.97 3.81 0.80
N LEU A 63 -0.69 5.05 0.39
CA LEU A 63 -1.41 5.69 -0.71
C LEU A 63 -1.30 4.95 -2.05
N ASP A 64 -0.14 4.37 -2.34
CA ASP A 64 0.25 3.78 -3.62
C ASP A 64 -0.13 2.31 -3.78
N ARG A 65 -0.45 1.61 -2.68
CA ARG A 65 -0.75 0.16 -2.72
C ARG A 65 -2.25 -0.08 -2.69
N PRO A 66 -2.88 -0.67 -3.71
CA PRO A 66 -4.30 -1.00 -3.65
C PRO A 66 -4.55 -2.12 -2.65
N MET A 67 -5.71 -2.09 -2.01
CA MET A 67 -6.17 -3.15 -1.11
C MET A 67 -7.69 -3.22 -1.17
N ARG A 68 -8.20 -4.43 -1.34
CA ARG A 68 -9.62 -4.74 -1.46
C ARG A 68 -9.96 -5.92 -0.57
N TYR A 69 -11.22 -5.98 -0.15
CA TYR A 69 -11.76 -7.14 0.52
C TYR A 69 -13.13 -7.54 -0.03
N PHE A 70 -13.50 -8.79 0.20
CA PHE A 70 -14.76 -9.41 -0.16
C PHE A 70 -15.18 -10.37 0.95
N LEU A 71 -16.48 -10.38 1.28
CA LEU A 71 -17.03 -11.28 2.30
C LEU A 71 -17.85 -12.38 1.61
N ALA A 72 -17.33 -13.60 1.59
CA ALA A 72 -18.04 -14.77 1.07
C ALA A 72 -18.88 -15.42 2.17
N LYS A 73 -20.11 -15.80 1.84
CA LYS A 73 -21.04 -16.49 2.74
C LYS A 73 -20.79 -17.99 2.68
N ARG A 74 -20.63 -18.62 3.84
CA ARG A 74 -20.47 -20.08 3.98
C ARG A 74 -21.36 -20.57 5.12
N GLU A 75 -21.76 -21.84 5.09
CA GLU A 75 -22.56 -22.46 6.16
C GLU A 75 -21.84 -22.42 7.52
N GLU A 76 -20.52 -22.61 7.51
CA GLU A 76 -19.65 -22.62 8.70
C GLU A 76 -19.32 -21.22 9.24
N GLY A 77 -19.68 -20.15 8.52
CA GLY A 77 -19.36 -18.77 8.87
C GLY A 77 -18.73 -17.97 7.72
N PRO A 78 -18.79 -16.63 7.76
CA PRO A 78 -18.28 -15.81 6.67
C PRO A 78 -16.77 -15.98 6.49
N ALA A 79 -16.32 -15.90 5.24
CA ALA A 79 -14.90 -15.81 4.89
C ALA A 79 -14.59 -14.40 4.38
N LEU A 80 -13.61 -13.73 4.99
CA LEU A 80 -13.11 -12.44 4.53
C LEU A 80 -11.86 -12.68 3.65
N ILE A 81 -11.97 -12.35 2.37
CA ILE A 81 -10.90 -12.47 1.39
C ILE A 81 -10.35 -11.09 1.11
N VAL A 82 -9.03 -10.94 1.17
CA VAL A 82 -8.33 -9.66 1.02
C VAL A 82 -7.24 -9.79 -0.03
N ALA A 83 -7.18 -8.85 -0.98
CA ALA A 83 -6.20 -8.84 -2.07
C ALA A 83 -5.92 -7.42 -2.56
N ASP A 84 -4.83 -7.22 -3.29
CA ASP A 84 -4.50 -5.97 -3.97
C ASP A 84 -5.29 -5.79 -5.28
N ARG A 85 -5.68 -6.89 -5.92
CA ARG A 85 -6.49 -6.92 -7.15
C ARG A 85 -7.79 -7.70 -7.01
N MET A 86 -8.79 -7.30 -7.79
CA MET A 86 -10.13 -7.90 -7.80
C MET A 86 -10.17 -9.25 -8.51
N ASP A 87 -9.37 -9.43 -9.56
CA ASP A 87 -9.28 -10.71 -10.27
C ASP A 87 -8.67 -11.81 -9.39
N THR A 88 -7.67 -11.48 -8.55
CA THR A 88 -7.13 -12.41 -7.54
C THR A 88 -8.21 -12.92 -6.57
N ILE A 89 -9.13 -12.05 -6.14
CA ILE A 89 -10.29 -12.46 -5.31
C ILE A 89 -11.20 -13.39 -6.10
N LYS A 90 -11.52 -13.06 -7.36
CA LYS A 90 -12.38 -13.89 -8.21
C LYS A 90 -11.77 -15.28 -8.42
N GLU A 91 -10.48 -15.36 -8.76
CA GLU A 91 -9.77 -16.62 -8.98
C GLU A 91 -9.82 -17.51 -7.75
N TRP A 92 -9.60 -16.94 -6.56
CA TRP A 92 -9.72 -17.68 -5.30
C TRP A 92 -11.15 -18.19 -5.06
N LEU A 93 -12.17 -17.36 -5.30
CA LEU A 93 -13.57 -17.77 -5.13
C LEU A 93 -13.95 -18.91 -6.09
N VAL A 94 -13.47 -18.88 -7.34
CA VAL A 94 -13.67 -19.98 -8.31
C VAL A 94 -13.05 -21.28 -7.80
N GLN A 95 -11.80 -21.22 -7.31
CA GLN A 95 -11.09 -22.39 -6.80
C GLN A 95 -11.79 -23.03 -5.59
N GLU A 96 -12.44 -22.23 -4.75
CA GLU A 96 -13.14 -22.69 -3.55
C GLU A 96 -14.65 -22.95 -3.79
N GLY A 97 -15.13 -22.79 -5.03
CA GLY A 97 -16.52 -23.08 -5.41
C GLY A 97 -17.55 -22.02 -5.03
N PHE A 98 -17.14 -20.76 -4.86
CA PHE A 98 -17.99 -19.60 -4.47
C PHE A 98 -18.15 -18.56 -5.59
N GLU A 99 -17.94 -18.95 -6.86
CA GLU A 99 -18.00 -18.01 -8.00
C GLU A 99 -19.37 -17.33 -8.14
N ASP A 100 -20.45 -18.04 -7.83
CA ASP A 100 -21.83 -17.57 -7.91
C ASP A 100 -22.10 -16.36 -7.00
N GLN A 101 -21.30 -16.19 -5.94
CA GLN A 101 -21.39 -15.05 -5.04
C GLN A 101 -20.67 -13.81 -5.56
N PHE A 102 -19.78 -13.96 -6.55
CA PHE A 102 -18.91 -12.88 -6.97
C PHE A 102 -19.62 -11.88 -7.89
N HIS A 103 -19.58 -10.62 -7.49
CA HIS A 103 -19.83 -9.50 -8.39
C HIS A 103 -18.79 -8.41 -8.13
N PRO A 104 -18.20 -7.77 -9.16
CA PRO A 104 -17.18 -6.72 -8.99
C PRO A 104 -17.58 -5.61 -7.98
N SER A 105 -18.84 -5.16 -8.03
CA SER A 105 -19.35 -4.12 -7.13
C SER A 105 -19.48 -4.55 -5.66
N TYR A 106 -19.34 -5.83 -5.35
CA TYR A 106 -19.39 -6.35 -3.98
C TYR A 106 -18.02 -6.34 -3.30
N THR A 107 -16.93 -6.19 -4.06
CA THR A 107 -15.64 -5.87 -3.44
C THR A 107 -15.68 -4.48 -2.82
N ARG A 108 -14.94 -4.31 -1.73
CA ARG A 108 -14.79 -3.03 -1.04
C ARG A 108 -13.33 -2.63 -1.06
N MET A 109 -13.06 -1.36 -1.35
CA MET A 109 -11.70 -0.82 -1.28
C MET A 109 -11.40 -0.41 0.15
N VAL A 110 -10.21 -0.77 0.65
CA VAL A 110 -9.66 -0.23 1.89
C VAL A 110 -9.14 1.18 1.58
N PRO A 111 -9.72 2.26 2.16
CA PRO A 111 -9.23 3.61 1.93
C PRO A 111 -7.77 3.75 2.40
N ALA A 112 -6.97 4.50 1.66
CA ALA A 112 -5.61 4.86 2.12
C ALA A 112 -5.71 5.66 3.41
N HIS A 113 -4.70 5.54 4.27
CA HIS A 113 -4.55 6.39 5.45
C HIS A 113 -5.63 6.18 6.53
N TYR A 114 -6.29 5.03 6.50
CA TYR A 114 -7.21 4.57 7.53
C TYR A 114 -6.78 3.20 8.05
N VAL A 115 -6.95 3.01 9.36
CA VAL A 115 -7.13 1.68 9.93
C VAL A 115 -8.60 1.32 9.75
N VAL A 116 -8.85 0.28 8.97
CA VAL A 116 -10.18 -0.32 8.80
C VAL A 116 -10.29 -1.52 9.72
N GLU A 117 -11.29 -1.52 10.58
CA GLU A 117 -11.58 -2.64 11.47
C GLU A 117 -12.89 -3.31 11.08
N ILE A 118 -12.90 -4.64 11.00
CA ILE A 118 -14.07 -5.47 10.73
C ILE A 118 -14.19 -6.51 11.84
N GLN A 119 -15.39 -6.65 12.41
CA GLN A 119 -15.71 -7.68 13.39
C GLN A 119 -16.41 -8.84 12.67
N LEU A 120 -15.82 -10.03 12.58
CA LEU A 120 -16.38 -11.17 11.83
C LEU A 120 -17.50 -11.92 12.58
N ILE A 121 -18.42 -11.17 13.20
CA ILE A 121 -19.51 -11.69 14.03
C ILE A 121 -20.72 -12.18 13.20
N GLY A 122 -20.52 -13.10 12.25
CA GLY A 122 -21.61 -13.74 11.51
C GLY A 122 -22.49 -12.75 10.70
N CYS A 123 -23.77 -13.10 10.48
CA CYS A 123 -24.74 -12.25 9.77
C CYS A 123 -25.51 -11.35 10.76
N PRO A 124 -25.83 -10.09 10.41
CA PRO A 124 -25.60 -9.42 9.12
C PRO A 124 -24.13 -9.05 8.89
N ASP A 125 -23.77 -8.74 7.63
CA ASP A 125 -22.42 -8.34 7.27
C ASP A 125 -21.95 -7.18 8.18
N PRO A 126 -20.78 -7.30 8.84
CA PRO A 126 -20.35 -6.32 9.82
C PRO A 126 -20.00 -4.99 9.17
N ASP A 127 -20.47 -3.89 9.78
CA ASP A 127 -20.08 -2.55 9.36
C ASP A 127 -18.62 -2.28 9.74
N PRO A 128 -17.77 -1.88 8.77
CA PRO A 128 -16.39 -1.52 9.04
C PRO A 128 -16.28 -0.21 9.83
N ILE A 129 -15.37 -0.17 10.80
CA ILE A 129 -14.99 1.05 11.52
C ILE A 129 -13.74 1.63 10.84
N TYR A 130 -13.75 2.95 10.63
CA TYR A 130 -12.66 3.66 9.96
C TYR A 130 -12.00 4.66 10.91
N LYS A 131 -10.71 4.50 11.18
CA LYS A 131 -9.91 5.47 11.95
C LYS A 131 -8.79 6.02 11.09
N ARG A 132 -8.82 7.33 10.81
CA ARG A 132 -7.81 7.99 9.99
C ARG A 132 -6.50 8.14 10.77
N PHE A 133 -5.38 7.74 10.18
CA PHE A 133 -4.04 7.87 10.79
C PHE A 133 -3.14 8.91 10.09
N PHE A 134 -3.56 9.43 8.94
CA PHE A 134 -2.85 10.51 8.25
C PHE A 134 -3.84 11.60 7.82
N ASP A 135 -3.69 12.76 8.47
CA ASP A 135 -4.47 13.97 8.24
C ASP A 135 -3.58 15.22 8.39
N PRO A 136 -2.69 15.49 7.42
CA PRO A 136 -1.77 16.61 7.53
C PRO A 136 -2.53 17.93 7.55
N GLN A 137 -2.11 18.84 8.45
CA GLN A 137 -2.65 20.20 8.48
C GLN A 137 -2.37 20.92 7.15
N LYS A 138 -3.42 21.47 6.57
CA LYS A 138 -3.37 22.22 5.31
C LYS A 138 -2.88 23.65 5.55
N ASN A 139 -2.31 24.28 4.52
CA ASN A 139 -1.93 25.69 4.52
C ASN A 139 -0.94 26.10 5.63
N THR A 140 -0.02 25.21 5.99
CA THR A 140 1.01 25.44 7.02
C THR A 140 2.31 26.03 6.48
N GLN A 141 2.47 26.08 5.15
CA GLN A 141 3.69 26.56 4.51
C GLN A 141 3.79 28.08 4.48
N SER A 142 5.01 28.61 4.58
CA SER A 142 5.30 30.05 4.43
C SER A 142 5.20 30.50 2.97
N SER A 143 5.07 31.81 2.71
CA SER A 143 5.12 32.38 1.37
C SER A 143 6.53 32.48 0.74
N ASN A 144 7.58 32.04 1.43
CA ASN A 144 8.94 32.06 0.90
C ASN A 144 9.15 30.92 -0.11
N LEU A 145 9.25 31.27 -1.38
CA LEU A 145 9.38 30.32 -2.49
C LEU A 145 10.65 29.47 -2.41
N GLU A 146 11.79 30.04 -2.02
CA GLU A 146 13.05 29.29 -1.88
C GLU A 146 12.95 28.23 -0.80
N LYS A 147 12.29 28.57 0.31
CA LYS A 147 12.05 27.63 1.42
C LYS A 147 11.13 26.49 0.98
N ILE A 148 10.04 26.81 0.28
CA ILE A 148 9.12 25.79 -0.27
C ILE A 148 9.87 24.86 -1.23
N GLY A 149 10.63 25.43 -2.18
CA GLY A 149 11.38 24.64 -3.16
C GLY A 149 12.40 23.70 -2.50
N ARG A 150 13.13 24.20 -1.49
CA ARG A 150 14.07 23.37 -0.70
C ARG A 150 13.36 22.23 0.01
N GLN A 151 12.23 22.48 0.65
CA GLN A 151 11.46 21.44 1.34
C GLN A 151 10.89 20.41 0.37
N TYR A 152 10.37 20.86 -0.77
CA TYR A 152 9.78 19.97 -1.79
C TYR A 152 10.81 19.03 -2.42
N ILE A 153 11.92 19.57 -2.92
CA ILE A 153 12.98 18.75 -3.52
C ILE A 153 13.75 17.97 -2.46
N GLY A 154 13.89 18.51 -1.24
CA GLY A 154 14.48 17.79 -0.11
C GLY A 154 13.69 16.53 0.25
N ALA A 155 12.37 16.64 0.39
CA ALA A 155 11.51 15.48 0.65
C ALA A 155 11.59 14.44 -0.49
N LEU A 156 11.61 14.89 -1.75
CA LEU A 156 11.83 14.00 -2.89
C LEU A 156 13.18 13.28 -2.82
N ALA A 157 14.25 13.99 -2.49
CA ALA A 157 15.59 13.43 -2.37
C ALA A 157 15.70 12.39 -1.24
N GLU A 158 15.07 12.67 -0.11
CA GLU A 158 15.01 11.75 1.04
C GLU A 158 14.30 10.44 0.68
N GLU A 159 13.13 10.51 0.04
CA GLU A 159 12.39 9.33 -0.39
C GLU A 159 13.13 8.52 -1.47
N ILE A 160 13.78 9.20 -2.41
CA ILE A 160 14.64 8.55 -3.39
C ILE A 160 15.81 7.84 -2.70
N ALA A 161 16.45 8.46 -1.71
CA ALA A 161 17.58 7.86 -0.98
C ALA A 161 17.15 6.59 -0.23
N LYS A 162 15.98 6.62 0.43
CA LYS A 162 15.39 5.43 1.08
C LYS A 162 15.18 4.31 0.06
N TRP A 163 14.55 4.62 -1.07
CA TRP A 163 14.27 3.64 -2.10
C TRP A 163 15.55 3.06 -2.73
N ILE A 164 16.53 3.89 -3.09
CA ILE A 164 17.81 3.45 -3.67
C ILE A 164 18.54 2.50 -2.72
N SER A 165 18.46 2.75 -1.41
CA SER A 165 19.09 1.89 -0.40
C SER A 165 18.54 0.46 -0.38
N THR A 166 17.35 0.23 -0.94
CA THR A 166 16.76 -1.12 -1.10
C THR A 166 17.18 -1.82 -2.39
N VAL A 167 17.71 -1.09 -3.36
CA VAL A 167 18.10 -1.63 -4.66
C VAL A 167 19.53 -2.20 -4.55
N PRO A 168 19.78 -3.45 -4.96
CA PRO A 168 21.12 -4.02 -4.89
C PRO A 168 22.14 -3.17 -5.67
N SER A 169 23.36 -3.07 -5.15
CA SER A 169 24.36 -2.09 -5.58
C SER A 169 24.82 -2.19 -7.04
N LYS A 170 24.53 -3.32 -7.71
CA LYS A 170 24.87 -3.58 -9.11
C LYS A 170 23.67 -3.48 -10.05
N GLU A 171 22.45 -3.47 -9.53
CA GLU A 171 21.24 -3.45 -10.35
C GLU A 171 21.03 -2.07 -10.98
N PRO A 172 20.51 -1.99 -12.22
CA PRO A 172 20.20 -0.73 -12.86
C PRO A 172 19.04 -0.01 -12.16
N ILE A 173 19.04 1.33 -12.26
CA ILE A 173 17.96 2.18 -11.76
C ILE A 173 17.30 2.84 -12.97
N GLY A 174 16.00 2.57 -13.15
CA GLY A 174 15.20 3.14 -14.23
C GLY A 174 14.33 4.29 -13.78
N VAL A 175 14.21 5.33 -14.60
CA VAL A 175 13.25 6.43 -14.42
C VAL A 175 12.36 6.52 -15.66
N CYS A 176 11.05 6.47 -15.45
CA CYS A 176 10.07 6.79 -16.49
C CYS A 176 10.15 8.29 -16.79
N PHE A 177 10.65 8.64 -17.97
CA PHE A 177 11.00 9.99 -18.35
C PHE A 177 10.14 10.47 -19.52
N SER A 178 9.19 11.37 -19.25
CA SER A 178 8.31 11.95 -20.26
C SER A 178 8.89 13.21 -20.91
N GLY A 179 9.96 13.77 -20.35
CA GLY A 179 10.50 15.08 -20.73
C GLY A 179 9.82 16.26 -20.01
N GLY A 180 8.76 16.02 -19.25
CA GLY A 180 8.09 17.04 -18.42
C GLY A 180 8.78 17.28 -17.08
N ILE A 181 8.40 18.37 -16.42
CA ILE A 181 9.02 18.85 -15.17
C ILE A 181 9.03 17.81 -14.05
N ASP A 182 7.96 17.03 -13.88
CA ASP A 182 7.85 16.04 -12.81
C ASP A 182 8.87 14.91 -12.99
N SER A 183 8.91 14.32 -14.19
CA SER A 183 9.87 13.25 -14.51
C SER A 183 11.31 13.76 -14.56
N GLY A 184 11.52 15.02 -14.97
CA GLY A 184 12.83 15.68 -14.92
C GLY A 184 13.32 15.92 -13.50
N ALA A 185 12.44 16.36 -12.60
CA ALA A 185 12.75 16.52 -11.19
C ALA A 185 13.13 15.17 -10.55
N VAL A 186 12.39 14.10 -10.81
CA VAL A 186 12.73 12.75 -10.34
C VAL A 186 14.08 12.31 -10.89
N PHE A 187 14.33 12.45 -12.20
CA PHE A 187 15.59 12.01 -12.81
C PHE A 187 16.81 12.74 -12.26
N LEU A 188 16.77 14.08 -12.23
CA LEU A 188 17.88 14.91 -11.75
C LEU A 188 18.13 14.70 -10.25
N THR A 189 17.07 14.60 -9.45
CA THR A 189 17.20 14.32 -8.01
C THR A 189 17.76 12.92 -7.77
N THR A 190 17.33 11.92 -8.56
CA THR A 190 17.90 10.56 -8.51
C THR A 190 19.38 10.56 -8.81
N GLN A 191 19.80 11.25 -9.86
CA GLN A 191 21.23 11.40 -10.18
C GLN A 191 22.00 12.06 -9.04
N HIS A 192 21.47 13.16 -8.47
CA HIS A 192 22.08 13.88 -7.37
C HIS A 192 22.26 13.00 -6.12
N VAL A 193 21.21 12.27 -5.72
CA VAL A 193 21.24 11.35 -4.57
C VAL A 193 22.21 10.19 -4.82
N MET A 194 22.20 9.60 -6.02
CA MET A 194 23.16 8.56 -6.37
C MET A 194 24.61 9.07 -6.25
N GLN A 195 24.88 10.29 -6.72
CA GLN A 195 26.20 10.90 -6.63
C GLN A 195 26.62 11.15 -5.18
N SER A 196 25.72 11.67 -4.33
CA SER A 196 26.02 11.91 -2.91
C SER A 196 26.27 10.62 -2.12
N MET A 197 25.64 9.52 -2.53
CA MET A 197 25.85 8.18 -1.97
C MET A 197 27.07 7.45 -2.56
N GLY A 198 27.80 8.04 -3.51
CA GLY A 198 28.93 7.40 -4.18
C GLY A 198 28.55 6.25 -5.12
N ALA A 199 27.30 6.17 -5.56
CA ALA A 199 26.83 5.16 -6.49
C ALA A 199 27.30 5.44 -7.93
N GLN A 200 27.50 4.38 -8.71
CA GLN A 200 27.88 4.49 -10.12
C GLN A 200 26.72 5.05 -10.95
N LEU A 201 26.87 6.26 -11.48
CA LEU A 201 25.84 6.94 -12.27
C LEU A 201 25.50 6.23 -13.60
N SER A 202 26.39 5.37 -14.10
CA SER A 202 26.15 4.55 -15.29
C SER A 202 24.96 3.59 -15.13
N ARG A 203 24.54 3.29 -13.89
CA ARG A 203 23.36 2.48 -13.55
C ARG A 203 22.04 3.20 -13.80
N LEU A 204 22.03 4.53 -13.82
CA LEU A 204 20.81 5.33 -14.03
C LEU A 204 20.44 5.37 -15.51
N LYS A 205 19.21 4.98 -15.83
CA LYS A 205 18.65 4.97 -17.19
C LYS A 205 17.30 5.66 -17.21
N ALA A 206 17.12 6.57 -18.17
CA ALA A 206 15.83 7.18 -18.47
C ALA A 206 15.14 6.38 -19.58
N PHE A 207 13.84 6.11 -19.41
CA PHE A 207 13.02 5.41 -20.38
C PHE A 207 11.87 6.30 -20.81
N THR A 208 11.76 6.53 -22.11
CA THR A 208 10.68 7.32 -22.72
C THR A 208 9.89 6.43 -23.65
N LEU A 209 8.56 6.45 -23.53
CA LEU A 209 7.65 5.84 -24.50
C LEU A 209 7.28 6.90 -25.55
N ASN A 210 7.49 6.56 -26.82
CA ASN A 210 7.06 7.37 -27.95
C ASN A 210 6.26 6.49 -28.91
N PHE A 211 5.07 6.92 -29.29
CA PHE A 211 4.23 6.24 -30.28
C PHE A 211 4.72 6.46 -31.73
N GLY A 212 5.77 7.26 -31.94
CA GLY A 212 6.27 7.64 -33.25
C GLY A 212 5.38 8.71 -33.88
N ASN A 213 4.99 8.49 -35.15
CA ASN A 213 4.21 9.45 -35.93
C ASN A 213 2.69 9.25 -35.84
N GLY A 214 2.18 8.38 -34.95
CA GLY A 214 0.74 8.20 -34.69
C GLY A 214 -0.17 8.44 -35.91
N GLU A 215 -0.11 7.58 -36.92
CA GLU A 215 -1.17 7.46 -37.94
C GLU A 215 -2.25 6.47 -37.46
#